data_AF-A0A8S3XZS7-F1
#
_entry.id   AF-A0A8S3XZS7-F1
#
_cell.length_a   1.000
_cell.length_b   1.000
_cell.length_c   1.000
_cell.angle_alpha   90.00
_cell.angle_beta   90.00
_cell.angle_gamma   90.00
#
_symmetry.space_group_name_H-M   'P 1'
#
loop_
_entity.id
_entity.type
_entity.pdbx_description
1 polymer ?
#
loop_
_entity_poly.entity_id
_entity_poly.type
_entity_poly.pdbx_seq_one_letter_code
_entity_poly.pdbx_strand_id
1 'polypeptide(L)'
;MVSCGWLRNENKSSKTVVALVTLLKQVLSAKLAQRIQIHKDLESLHKVIQRDVLPKELGGNERSMIKLYHEWIDVFSSKEFQEYYVKMKAASTNEKYRQADKFNEEYMGIEGTFKTLNVD
;
A
#
# COMPACT_ATOMS: atom_id res chain seq x y z
N MET A 1 -38.96 -24.58 2.69
CA MET A 1 -38.28 -24.34 1.40
C MET A 1 -38.50 -22.88 1.03
N VAL A 2 -37.71 -21.97 1.59
CA VAL A 2 -37.75 -20.54 1.21
C VAL A 2 -36.37 -20.20 0.71
N SER A 3 -36.29 -20.02 -0.60
CA SER A 3 -35.09 -19.67 -1.34
C SER A 3 -34.64 -18.27 -0.91
N CYS A 4 -33.64 -18.19 -0.03
CA CYS A 4 -32.95 -16.93 0.24
C CYS A 4 -32.03 -16.63 -0.93
N GLY A 5 -32.58 -15.91 -1.92
CA GLY A 5 -31.83 -15.25 -2.98
C GLY A 5 -30.99 -14.10 -2.42
N TRP A 6 -29.85 -14.44 -1.81
CA TRP A 6 -28.77 -13.50 -1.47
C TRP A 6 -27.48 -13.96 -2.13
N LEU A 7 -27.49 -14.07 -3.46
CA LEU A 7 -26.29 -14.21 -4.28
C LEU A 7 -26.43 -13.33 -5.52
N ARG A 8 -26.36 -12.01 -5.32
CA ARG A 8 -26.09 -11.08 -6.41
C ARG A 8 -25.40 -9.85 -5.85
N ASN A 9 -24.09 -9.95 -5.65
CA ASN A 9 -23.27 -8.77 -5.48
C ASN A 9 -22.93 -8.27 -6.88
N GLU A 10 -23.61 -7.21 -7.33
CA GLU A 10 -23.37 -6.58 -8.62
C GLU A 10 -22.02 -5.84 -8.58
N ASN A 11 -21.00 -6.39 -9.26
CA ASN A 11 -19.79 -5.66 -9.59
C ASN A 11 -20.12 -4.51 -10.55
N LYS A 12 -20.38 -3.32 -10.01
CA LYS A 12 -20.32 -2.07 -10.77
C LYS A 12 -19.26 -1.18 -10.14
N SER A 13 -18.09 -1.10 -10.77
CA SER A 13 -17.11 -0.06 -10.48
C SER A 13 -17.76 1.29 -10.76
N SER A 14 -18.25 1.95 -9.71
CA SER A 14 -18.94 3.22 -9.81
C SER A 14 -18.01 4.29 -10.37
N LYS A 15 -18.51 5.16 -11.26
CA LYS A 15 -17.74 6.26 -11.86
C LYS A 15 -17.10 7.17 -10.80
N THR A 16 -17.71 7.23 -9.62
CA THR A 16 -17.20 7.96 -8.45
C THR A 16 -15.91 7.36 -7.87
N VAL A 17 -15.78 6.03 -7.85
CA VAL A 17 -14.59 5.33 -7.34
C VAL A 17 -13.40 5.58 -8.26
N VAL A 18 -13.63 5.50 -9.57
CA VAL A 18 -12.58 5.79 -10.56
C VAL A 18 -12.13 7.25 -10.48
N ALA A 19 -13.07 8.18 -10.32
CA ALA A 19 -12.76 9.60 -10.15
C ALA A 19 -11.94 9.85 -8.87
N LEU A 20 -12.34 9.26 -7.74
CA LEU A 20 -11.62 9.39 -6.47
C LEU A 20 -10.20 8.83 -6.55
N VAL A 21 -10.02 7.65 -7.13
CA VAL A 21 -8.69 7.06 -7.30
C VAL A 21 -7.82 7.91 -8.24
N THR A 22 -8.41 8.51 -9.26
CA THR A 22 -7.69 9.41 -10.17
C THR A 22 -7.22 10.68 -9.45
N LEU A 23 -8.05 11.25 -8.58
CA LEU A 23 -7.66 12.39 -7.73
C LEU A 23 -6.52 12.00 -6.77
N LEU A 24 -6.62 10.85 -6.11
CA LEU A 24 -5.57 10.36 -5.21
C LEU A 24 -4.25 10.11 -5.96
N LYS A 25 -4.32 9.60 -7.20
CA LYS A 25 -3.14 9.40 -8.05
C LYS A 25 -2.42 10.70 -8.41
N GLN A 26 -3.13 11.83 -8.50
CA GLN A 26 -2.51 13.14 -8.75
C GLN A 26 -1.70 13.66 -7.55
N VAL A 27 -2.06 13.24 -6.33
CA VAL A 27 -1.34 13.60 -5.10
C VAL A 27 -0.11 12.72 -4.88
N LEU A 28 -0.16 11.48 -5.36
CA LEU A 28 0.91 10.50 -5.22
C LEU A 28 2.03 10.72 -6.24
N SER A 29 3.27 10.40 -5.87
CA SER A 29 4.39 10.45 -6.81
C SER A 29 4.16 9.50 -8.00
N ALA A 30 4.69 9.85 -9.18
CA ALA A 30 4.51 9.07 -10.42
C ALA A 30 4.87 7.58 -10.23
N LYS A 31 5.89 7.28 -9.41
CA LYS A 31 6.31 5.92 -9.08
C LYS A 31 5.26 5.12 -8.29
N LEU A 32 4.55 5.77 -7.36
CA LEU A 32 3.48 5.11 -6.59
C LEU A 32 2.20 5.02 -7.41
N ALA A 33 1.87 6.04 -8.18
CA ALA A 33 0.70 6.05 -9.05
C ALA A 33 0.73 4.93 -10.10
N GLN A 34 1.91 4.59 -10.63
CA GLN A 34 2.12 3.46 -11.56
C GLN A 34 1.86 2.09 -10.91
N ARG A 35 2.07 1.95 -9.60
CA ARG A 35 1.85 0.67 -8.88
C ARG A 35 0.38 0.41 -8.54
N ILE A 36 -0.45 1.46 -8.56
CA ILE A 36 -1.89 1.33 -8.27
C ILE A 36 -2.61 0.86 -9.53
N GLN A 37 -2.97 -0.42 -9.55
CA GLN A 37 -3.75 -1.05 -10.62
C GLN A 37 -5.23 -1.11 -10.22
N ILE A 38 -6.11 -0.74 -11.15
CA ILE A 38 -7.57 -0.78 -10.94
C ILE A 38 -8.11 -1.94 -11.76
N HIS A 39 -8.63 -2.95 -11.08
CA HIS A 39 -9.24 -4.12 -11.67
C HIS A 39 -10.76 -3.97 -11.65
N LYS A 40 -11.40 -4.04 -12.82
CA LYS A 40 -12.88 -4.00 -12.92
C LYS A 40 -13.50 -5.38 -12.73
N ASP A 41 -12.78 -6.42 -13.14
CA ASP A 41 -13.22 -7.80 -13.11
C ASP A 41 -12.33 -8.64 -12.21
N LEU A 42 -12.93 -9.60 -11.51
CA LEU A 42 -12.22 -10.53 -10.62
C LEU A 42 -11.20 -11.39 -11.36
N GLU A 43 -11.45 -11.72 -12.62
CA GLU A 43 -10.49 -12.46 -13.45
C GLU A 43 -9.19 -11.68 -13.66
N SER A 44 -9.28 -10.37 -13.85
CA SER A 44 -8.10 -9.51 -14.01
C SER A 44 -7.30 -9.39 -12.71
N LEU A 45 -7.97 -9.47 -11.57
CA LEU A 45 -7.35 -9.48 -10.24
C LEU A 45 -6.58 -10.79 -10.00
N HIS A 46 -7.17 -11.93 -10.36
CA HIS A 46 -6.55 -13.25 -10.20
C HIS A 46 -5.30 -13.47 -11.06
N LYS A 47 -5.07 -12.65 -12.10
CA LYS A 47 -3.82 -12.65 -12.88
C LYS A 47 -2.65 -12.05 -12.12
N VAL A 48 -2.93 -11.15 -11.18
CA VAL A 48 -1.92 -10.46 -10.37
C VAL A 48 -1.75 -11.12 -9.02
N ILE A 49 -2.86 -11.60 -8.42
CA ILE A 49 -2.90 -12.20 -7.10
C ILE A 49 -3.38 -13.64 -7.20
N GLN A 50 -2.63 -14.58 -6.61
CA GLN A 50 -2.99 -15.99 -6.60
C GLN A 50 -4.32 -16.21 -5.84
N ARG A 51 -5.14 -17.15 -6.34
CA ARG A 51 -6.48 -17.42 -5.79
C ARG A 51 -6.43 -17.98 -4.37
N ASP A 52 -5.36 -18.66 -4.01
CA ASP A 52 -5.25 -19.31 -2.70
C ASP A 52 -5.09 -18.32 -1.55
N VAL A 53 -4.64 -17.09 -1.82
CA VAL A 53 -4.47 -16.04 -0.80
C VAL A 53 -5.75 -15.23 -0.59
N LEU A 54 -6.69 -15.29 -1.54
CA LEU A 54 -7.89 -14.47 -1.51
C LEU A 54 -9.00 -15.15 -0.69
N PRO A 55 -9.79 -14.38 0.09
CA PRO A 55 -10.95 -14.90 0.79
C PRO A 55 -11.98 -15.51 -0.17
N LYS A 56 -12.78 -16.45 0.33
CA LYS A 56 -13.81 -17.14 -0.45
C LYS A 56 -14.80 -16.20 -1.13
N GLU A 57 -15.13 -15.10 -0.46
CA GLU A 57 -16.08 -14.09 -0.94
C GLU A 57 -15.58 -13.34 -2.18
N LEU A 58 -14.27 -13.35 -2.44
CA LEU A 58 -13.64 -12.73 -3.61
C LEU A 58 -13.19 -13.76 -4.67
N GLY A 59 -13.70 -14.99 -4.61
CA GLY A 59 -13.40 -16.04 -5.59
C GLY A 59 -12.05 -16.74 -5.36
N GLY A 60 -11.52 -16.70 -4.13
CA GLY A 60 -10.35 -17.43 -3.69
C GLY A 60 -10.65 -18.64 -2.81
N ASN A 61 -9.60 -19.30 -2.32
CA ASN A 61 -9.69 -20.54 -1.53
C ASN A 61 -9.37 -20.36 -0.03
N GLU A 62 -9.02 -19.15 0.41
CA GLU A 62 -8.60 -18.85 1.79
C GLU A 62 -9.77 -18.93 2.80
N ARG A 63 -9.52 -18.60 4.07
CA ARG A 63 -10.55 -18.39 5.10
C ARG A 63 -11.58 -17.33 4.69
N SER A 64 -12.74 -17.34 5.37
CA SER A 64 -13.76 -16.32 5.13
C SER A 64 -13.28 -14.93 5.54
N MET A 65 -13.74 -13.91 4.82
CA MET A 65 -13.39 -12.51 5.06
C MET A 65 -13.68 -12.08 6.51
N ILE A 66 -14.80 -12.54 7.08
CA ILE A 66 -15.19 -12.23 8.46
C ILE A 66 -14.20 -12.80 9.46
N LYS A 67 -13.74 -14.05 9.26
CA LYS A 67 -12.77 -14.68 10.17
C LYS A 67 -11.43 -13.97 10.11
N LEU A 68 -10.95 -13.63 8.91
CA LEU A 68 -9.73 -12.86 8.74
C LEU A 68 -9.85 -11.50 9.43
N TYR A 69 -10.96 -10.80 9.24
CA TYR A 69 -11.20 -9.51 9.90
C TYR A 69 -11.08 -9.60 11.43
N HIS A 70 -11.73 -10.58 12.06
CA HIS A 70 -11.63 -10.77 13.51
C HIS A 70 -10.21 -11.12 13.95
N GLU A 71 -9.51 -12.01 13.23
CA GLU A 71 -8.13 -12.39 13.53
C GLU A 71 -7.18 -11.17 13.49
N TRP A 72 -7.33 -10.29 12.49
CA TRP A 72 -6.58 -9.04 12.42
C TRP A 72 -6.91 -8.08 13.56
N ILE A 73 -8.19 -7.94 13.91
CA ILE A 73 -8.61 -7.09 15.04
C ILE A 73 -8.04 -7.62 16.35
N ASP A 74 -8.02 -8.93 16.56
CA ASP A 74 -7.47 -9.55 17.77
C ASP A 74 -5.96 -9.33 17.86
N VAL A 75 -5.23 -9.48 16.75
CA VAL A 75 -3.79 -9.18 16.67
C VAL A 75 -3.52 -7.72 17.01
N PHE A 76 -4.27 -6.79 16.41
CA PHE A 76 -4.09 -5.36 16.68
C PHE A 76 -4.53 -4.95 18.08
N SER A 77 -5.51 -5.64 18.67
CA SER A 77 -6.00 -5.38 20.03
C SER A 77 -5.14 -6.03 21.10
N SER A 78 -4.23 -6.94 20.72
CA SER A 78 -3.31 -7.57 21.65
C SER A 78 -2.41 -6.53 22.34
N LYS A 79 -2.22 -6.69 23.66
CA LYS A 79 -1.40 -5.76 24.45
C LYS A 79 0.03 -5.69 23.95
N GLU A 80 0.58 -6.84 23.54
CA GLU A 80 1.93 -6.95 22.99
C GLU A 80 2.11 -6.10 21.73
N PHE A 81 1.15 -6.17 20.78
CA PHE A 81 1.19 -5.36 19.57
C PHE A 81 1.07 -3.86 19.89
N GLN A 82 0.19 -3.48 20.82
CA GLN A 82 0.02 -2.10 21.24
C GLN A 82 1.29 -1.53 21.89
N GLU A 83 1.94 -2.29 22.78
CA GLU A 83 3.21 -1.89 23.40
C GLU A 83 4.33 -1.78 22.36
N TYR A 84 4.42 -2.74 21.44
CA TYR A 84 5.36 -2.70 20.32
C TYR A 84 5.11 -1.46 19.44
N TYR A 85 3.86 -1.17 19.12
CA TYR A 85 3.48 -0.02 18.31
C TYR A 85 3.86 1.30 18.98
N VAL A 86 3.64 1.44 20.30
CA VAL A 86 4.05 2.62 21.06
C VAL A 86 5.58 2.79 21.06
N LYS A 87 6.33 1.70 21.28
CA LYS A 87 7.80 1.71 21.20
C LYS A 87 8.29 2.15 19.81
N MET A 88 7.71 1.60 18.75
CA MET A 88 8.08 1.94 17.37
C MET A 88 7.71 3.38 17.02
N LYS A 89 6.58 3.87 17.51
CA LYS A 89 6.18 5.28 17.36
C LYS A 89 7.16 6.23 18.04
N ALA A 90 7.71 5.83 19.19
CA ALA A 90 8.74 6.61 19.88
C ALA A 90 10.10 6.58 19.15
N ALA A 91 10.40 5.51 18.41
CA ALA A 91 11.57 5.37 17.55
C ALA A 91 11.45 6.21 16.27
N SER A 92 11.32 7.52 16.44
CA SER A 92 11.30 8.50 15.35
C SER A 92 12.69 9.14 15.16
N THR A 93 13.00 9.55 13.94
CA THR A 93 14.25 10.23 13.62
C THR A 93 14.23 11.63 14.22
N ASN A 94 15.20 11.93 15.09
CA ASN A 94 15.39 13.29 15.58
C ASN A 94 16.13 14.11 14.51
N GLU A 95 15.34 14.87 13.75
CA GLU A 95 15.77 15.68 12.63
C GLU A 95 16.85 16.72 12.98
N LYS A 96 16.98 17.09 14.26
CA LYS A 96 18.03 18.01 14.73
C LYS A 96 19.44 17.45 14.55
N TYR A 97 19.58 16.12 14.47
CA TYR A 97 20.86 15.46 14.23
C TYR A 97 21.08 15.11 12.76
N ARG A 98 20.13 15.40 11.87
CA ARG A 98 20.39 15.30 10.44
C ARG A 98 21.45 16.33 10.11
N GLN A 99 22.58 15.87 9.55
CA GLN A 99 23.61 16.79 9.08
C GLN A 99 22.95 17.73 8.07
N ALA A 100 22.98 19.03 8.37
CA ALA A 100 22.49 20.02 7.43
C ALA A 100 23.42 19.98 6.22
N ASP A 101 22.86 19.79 5.03
CA ASP A 101 23.57 20.00 3.76
C ASP A 101 24.12 21.43 3.79
N LYS A 102 25.41 21.57 4.11
CA LYS A 102 26.11 22.81 3.85
C LYS A 102 26.35 22.81 2.35
N PHE A 103 25.46 23.48 1.63
CA PHE A 103 25.60 23.71 0.20
C PHE A 103 26.91 24.47 -0.04
N ASN A 104 27.96 23.74 -0.39
CA ASN A 104 29.25 24.33 -0.73
C ASN A 104 29.18 24.71 -2.21
N GLU A 105 28.90 25.99 -2.48
CA GLU A 105 28.86 26.58 -3.83
C GLU A 105 30.21 26.48 -4.55
N GLU A 106 31.28 26.30 -3.80
CA GLU A 106 32.64 26.33 -4.32
C GLU A 106 33.13 24.90 -4.58
N TYR A 107 32.96 24.47 -5.83
CA TYR A 107 33.69 23.39 -6.47
C TYR A 107 33.47 21.97 -5.91
N MET A 108 32.66 21.19 -6.63
CA MET A 108 32.80 19.73 -6.73
C MET A 108 32.63 18.91 -5.42
N GLY A 109 31.80 19.39 -4.49
CA GLY A 109 31.63 18.77 -3.17
C GLY A 109 30.31 18.04 -2.94
N ILE A 110 29.70 17.44 -3.97
CA ILE A 110 28.49 16.62 -3.75
C ILE A 110 28.92 15.37 -2.96
N GLU A 111 28.38 15.18 -1.76
CA GLU A 111 28.64 13.96 -0.98
C GLU A 111 28.07 12.75 -1.75
N GLY A 112 28.97 11.98 -2.38
CA GLY A 112 28.64 10.95 -3.38
C GLY A 112 29.16 11.22 -4.80
N THR A 113 30.08 12.17 -4.99
CA THR A 113 30.62 12.61 -6.28
C THR A 113 31.04 11.44 -7.18
N PHE A 114 30.20 11.17 -8.16
CA PHE A 114 30.53 10.54 -9.43
C PHE A 114 31.87 11.10 -9.92
N LYS A 115 32.82 10.21 -10.25
CA LYS A 115 34.08 10.64 -10.87
C LYS A 115 33.76 11.50 -12.09
N THR A 116 34.23 12.74 -12.09
CA THR A 116 34.18 13.61 -13.27
C THR A 116 34.92 12.93 -14.41
N LEU A 117 34.19 12.56 -15.45
CA LEU A 117 34.70 11.91 -16.65
C LEU A 117 35.29 13.02 -17.54
N ASN A 118 36.62 13.14 -17.56
CA ASN A 118 37.30 13.92 -18.59
C ASN A 118 37.36 13.10 -19.87
N VAL A 119 36.73 13.59 -20.93
CA VAL A 119 36.85 13.07 -22.29
C VAL A 119 37.94 13.88 -22.97
N ASP A 120 38.95 13.20 -23.54
CA ASP A 120 39.84 13.75 -24.57
C ASP A 120 39.18 13.59 -25.95
#